data_AF-A0A975LZR1-F1
#
_entry.id   AF-A0A975LZR1-F1
#
_cell.length_a   1.000
_cell.length_b   1.000
_cell.length_c   1.000
_cell.angle_alpha   90.00
_cell.angle_beta   90.00
_cell.angle_gamma   90.00
#
_symmetry.space_group_name_H-M   'P 1'
#
loop_
_entity.id
_entity.type
_entity.pdbx_description
1 polymer ?
#
loop_
_entity_poly.entity_id
_entity_poly.type
_entity_poly.pdbx_seq_one_letter_code
_entity_poly.pdbx_strand_id
1 'polypeptide(L)'
;MGTAVTTRSNAELTEKARTIDAKDYHDKLSLKIREVFAGLSDQEIKNAISSCSAGKCYIIEIPASDIFEEKYLYYINNTIRMSPLFQTVKRVAFFDKNGEKHIRVWLRGDIRKFLPKGHKYYKP
;
A
#
# COMPACT_ATOMS: atom_id res chain seq x y z
N MET A 1 8.82 -35.80 -30.07
CA MET A 1 7.70 -34.90 -29.73
C MET A 1 8.08 -34.18 -28.45
N GLY A 2 8.54 -32.93 -28.56
CA GLY A 2 9.04 -32.15 -27.42
C GLY A 2 7.90 -31.45 -26.70
N THR A 3 7.86 -31.61 -25.39
CA THR A 3 6.95 -30.94 -24.45
C THR A 3 7.02 -29.42 -24.60
N ALA A 4 5.96 -28.79 -25.13
CA ALA A 4 5.77 -27.35 -25.07
C ALA A 4 5.31 -26.97 -23.64
N VAL A 5 6.27 -26.99 -22.72
CA VAL A 5 6.14 -26.57 -21.33
C VAL A 5 5.87 -25.06 -21.30
N THR A 6 4.61 -24.69 -20.99
CA THR A 6 4.25 -23.55 -20.11
C THR A 6 5.16 -22.30 -20.17
N THR A 7 5.38 -21.74 -21.36
CA THR A 7 5.95 -20.41 -21.57
C THR A 7 4.86 -19.38 -21.90
N ARG A 8 3.75 -19.38 -21.14
CA ARG A 8 3.03 -18.11 -20.89
C ARG A 8 3.99 -17.29 -20.04
N SER A 9 4.82 -16.54 -20.75
CA SER A 9 6.14 -16.14 -20.30
C SER A 9 6.00 -15.19 -19.12
N ASN A 10 6.84 -15.35 -18.10
CA ASN A 10 6.96 -14.37 -17.02
C ASN A 10 7.05 -12.93 -17.56
N ALA A 11 7.60 -12.74 -18.77
CA ALA A 11 7.60 -11.49 -19.52
C ALA A 11 6.19 -10.89 -19.76
N GLU A 12 5.19 -11.67 -20.17
CA GLU A 12 3.82 -11.16 -20.36
C GLU A 12 3.15 -10.78 -19.02
N LEU A 13 3.47 -11.51 -17.94
CA LEU A 13 3.07 -11.13 -16.58
C LEU A 13 3.79 -9.87 -16.10
N THR A 14 5.07 -9.70 -16.47
CA THR A 14 5.85 -8.48 -16.22
C THR A 14 5.30 -7.29 -17.03
N GLU A 15 4.83 -7.52 -18.26
CA GLU A 15 4.28 -6.47 -19.14
C GLU A 15 2.87 -6.04 -18.72
N LYS A 16 2.02 -7.00 -18.30
CA LYS A 16 0.71 -6.70 -17.67
C LYS A 16 0.84 -6.09 -16.27
N ALA A 17 1.83 -6.49 -15.47
CA ALA A 17 2.12 -5.86 -14.18
C ALA A 17 2.72 -4.45 -14.33
N ARG A 18 3.42 -4.19 -15.46
CA ARG A 18 3.88 -2.84 -15.87
C ARG A 18 2.75 -1.95 -16.38
N THR A 19 1.56 -2.48 -16.66
CA THR A 19 0.44 -1.67 -17.19
C THR A 19 -0.30 -0.88 -16.11
N ILE A 20 -0.13 -1.22 -14.83
CA ILE A 20 -0.57 -0.34 -13.74
C ILE A 20 0.51 0.73 -13.60
N ASP A 21 0.18 1.95 -14.04
CA ASP A 21 1.06 3.09 -13.85
C ASP A 21 1.37 3.25 -12.35
N ALA A 22 2.66 3.35 -11.99
CA ALA A 22 3.08 3.45 -10.60
C ALA A 22 2.44 4.64 -9.88
N LYS A 23 2.05 5.69 -10.63
CA LYS A 23 1.28 6.83 -10.14
C LYS A 23 -0.17 6.46 -9.86
N ASP A 24 -0.84 5.75 -10.76
CA ASP A 24 -2.22 5.28 -10.54
C ASP A 24 -2.29 4.37 -9.30
N TYR A 25 -1.30 3.47 -9.17
CA TYR A 25 -1.12 2.64 -7.99
C TYR A 25 -0.92 3.48 -6.71
N HIS A 26 -0.05 4.50 -6.79
CA HIS A 26 0.21 5.40 -5.67
C HIS A 26 -1.04 6.17 -5.25
N ASP A 27 -1.77 6.71 -6.21
CA ASP A 27 -2.91 7.58 -5.97
C ASP A 27 -4.06 6.77 -5.37
N LYS A 28 -4.30 5.56 -5.87
CA LYS A 28 -5.31 4.63 -5.33
C LYS A 28 -4.96 4.17 -3.91
N LEU A 29 -3.71 3.76 -3.66
CA LEU A 29 -3.26 3.37 -2.33
C LEU A 29 -3.33 4.56 -1.36
N SER A 30 -2.89 5.74 -1.77
CA SER A 30 -2.94 6.96 -0.97
C SER A 30 -4.36 7.37 -0.62
N LEU A 31 -5.30 7.23 -1.56
CA LEU A 31 -6.72 7.49 -1.31
C LEU A 31 -7.25 6.56 -0.21
N LYS A 32 -6.99 5.26 -0.33
CA LYS A 32 -7.44 4.27 0.65
C LYS A 32 -6.80 4.46 2.03
N ILE A 33 -5.53 4.87 2.08
CA ILE A 33 -4.89 5.27 3.34
C ILE A 33 -5.63 6.48 3.94
N ARG A 34 -5.95 7.51 3.15
CA ARG A 34 -6.70 8.68 3.63
C ARG A 34 -8.08 8.31 4.17
N GLU A 35 -8.79 7.40 3.51
CA GLU A 35 -10.09 6.88 3.98
C GLU A 35 -9.96 6.24 5.37
N VAL A 36 -8.94 5.39 5.58
CA VAL A 36 -8.67 4.81 6.90
C VAL A 36 -8.39 5.90 7.94
N PHE A 37 -7.53 6.87 7.61
CA PHE A 37 -7.17 7.96 8.53
C PHE A 37 -8.34 8.90 8.85
N ALA A 38 -9.28 9.09 7.92
CA ALA A 38 -10.49 9.87 8.16
C ALA A 38 -11.44 9.20 9.17
N GLY A 39 -11.37 7.87 9.31
CA GLY A 39 -12.15 7.11 10.29
C GLY A 39 -11.49 7.00 11.67
N LEU A 40 -10.23 7.44 11.84
CA LEU A 40 -9.52 7.35 13.12
C LEU A 40 -9.91 8.49 14.06
N SER A 41 -9.97 8.19 15.35
CA SER A 41 -10.07 9.21 16.39
C SER A 41 -8.79 10.06 16.49
N ASP A 42 -8.93 11.26 17.05
CA ASP A 42 -7.80 12.15 17.34
C ASP A 42 -6.67 11.48 18.14
N GLN A 43 -7.05 10.60 19.09
CA GLN A 43 -6.09 9.88 19.92
C GLN A 43 -5.35 8.80 19.12
N GLU A 44 -6.04 8.06 18.26
CA GLU A 44 -5.42 7.08 17.36
C GLU A 44 -4.47 7.76 16.37
N ILE A 45 -4.87 8.91 15.82
CA ILE A 45 -4.01 9.71 14.93
C ILE A 45 -2.75 10.16 15.68
N LYS A 46 -2.89 10.68 16.91
CA LYS A 46 -1.75 11.08 17.73
C LYS A 46 -0.81 9.90 18.02
N ASN A 47 -1.37 8.72 18.30
CA ASN A 47 -0.60 7.50 18.52
C ASN A 47 0.14 7.06 17.25
N ALA A 48 -0.52 7.10 16.09
CA ALA A 48 0.06 6.76 14.79
C ALA A 48 1.24 7.70 14.45
N ILE A 49 1.04 9.01 14.61
CA ILE A 49 2.10 10.01 14.36
C ILE A 49 3.28 9.80 15.30
N SER A 50 3.01 9.57 16.60
CA SER A 50 4.05 9.35 17.60
C SER A 50 4.86 8.08 17.31
N SER A 51 4.18 6.99 16.95
CA SER A 51 4.83 5.72 16.57
C SER A 51 5.73 5.89 15.35
N CYS A 52 5.22 6.51 14.28
CA CYS A 52 5.99 6.74 13.06
C CYS A 52 7.18 7.70 13.27
N SER A 53 7.01 8.72 14.11
CA SER A 53 8.08 9.67 14.46
C SER A 53 9.19 9.01 15.28
N ALA A 54 8.85 8.02 16.11
CA ALA A 54 9.81 7.17 16.81
C ALA A 54 10.50 6.13 15.90
N GLY A 55 10.30 6.22 14.59
CA GLY A 55 10.89 5.31 13.59
C GLY A 55 10.22 3.94 13.51
N LYS A 56 9.18 3.69 14.32
CA LYS A 56 8.35 2.47 14.25
C LYS A 56 7.42 2.54 13.05
N CYS A 57 6.85 1.40 12.69
CA CYS A 57 5.82 1.34 11.64
C CYS A 57 4.44 1.40 12.29
N TYR A 58 3.54 2.19 11.72
CA TYR A 58 2.11 2.08 11.98
C TYR A 58 1.50 1.16 10.92
N ILE A 59 0.63 0.24 11.34
CA ILE A 59 0.04 -0.76 10.44
C ILE A 59 -1.43 -0.42 10.27
N ILE A 60 -1.88 -0.36 9.02
CA ILE A 60 -3.30 -0.30 8.70
C ILE A 60 -3.68 -1.53 7.88
N GLU A 61 -4.97 -1.88 7.94
CA GLU A 61 -5.55 -2.98 7.19
C GLU A 61 -6.60 -2.42 6.22
N ILE A 62 -6.56 -2.85 4.96
CA ILE A 62 -7.49 -2.43 3.91
C ILE A 62 -7.95 -3.69 3.15
N PRO A 63 -9.20 -3.80 2.69
CA PRO A 63 -9.62 -4.89 1.82
C PRO A 63 -8.75 -4.99 0.57
N ALA A 64 -8.38 -6.21 0.17
CA ALA A 64 -7.52 -6.43 -1.00
C ALA A 64 -8.22 -6.09 -2.32
N SER A 65 -9.51 -6.43 -2.42
CA SER A 65 -10.38 -6.16 -3.57
C SER A 65 -10.38 -4.68 -3.97
N ASP A 66 -10.19 -3.80 -2.98
CA ASP A 66 -10.19 -2.36 -3.20
C ASP A 66 -8.93 -1.86 -3.89
N ILE A 67 -7.80 -2.56 -3.78
CA ILE A 67 -6.50 -2.01 -4.24
C ILE A 67 -5.80 -2.89 -5.28
N PHE A 68 -5.49 -4.16 -5.00
CA PHE A 68 -4.69 -4.99 -5.91
C PHE A 68 -4.82 -6.51 -5.66
N GLU A 69 -4.45 -7.28 -6.69
CA GLU A 69 -4.40 -8.75 -6.64
C GLU A 69 -3.08 -9.27 -6.06
N GLU A 70 -3.16 -10.37 -5.30
CA GLU A 70 -2.00 -10.99 -4.63
C GLU A 70 -0.89 -11.43 -5.57
N LYS A 71 -1.24 -11.86 -6.79
CA LYS A 71 -0.27 -12.31 -7.80
C LYS A 71 0.77 -11.24 -8.18
N TYR A 72 0.51 -9.97 -7.86
CA TYR A 72 1.41 -8.85 -8.13
C TYR A 72 2.21 -8.37 -6.90
N LEU A 73 2.10 -9.03 -5.74
CA LEU A 73 2.72 -8.59 -4.49
C LEU A 73 4.23 -8.31 -4.61
N TYR A 74 4.97 -9.16 -5.33
CA TYR A 74 6.39 -8.97 -5.55
C TYR A 74 6.69 -7.66 -6.29
N TYR A 75 6.01 -7.43 -7.41
CA TYR A 75 6.18 -6.22 -8.21
C TYR A 75 5.79 -4.97 -7.43
N ILE A 76 4.70 -5.04 -6.68
CA ILE A 76 4.20 -3.94 -5.86
C ILE A 76 5.22 -3.53 -4.79
N ASN A 77 5.74 -4.49 -4.03
CA ASN A 77 6.75 -4.20 -3.02
C ASN A 77 8.04 -3.65 -3.65
N ASN A 78 8.40 -4.09 -4.86
CA ASN A 78 9.52 -3.53 -5.59
C ASN A 78 9.26 -2.08 -6.05
N THR A 79 8.06 -1.79 -6.57
CA THR A 79 7.64 -0.43 -6.96
C THR A 79 7.64 0.51 -5.76
N ILE A 80 7.09 0.08 -4.62
CA ILE A 80 7.11 0.82 -3.36
C ILE A 80 8.55 1.14 -2.94
N ARG A 81 9.47 0.18 -3.06
CA ARG A 81 10.87 0.37 -2.67
C ARG A 81 11.62 1.34 -3.58
N MET A 82 11.32 1.33 -4.87
CA MET A 82 12.09 2.06 -5.89
C MET A 82 11.52 3.45 -6.18
N SER A 83 10.23 3.70 -5.91
CA SER A 83 9.57 4.95 -6.27
C SER A 83 9.54 5.95 -5.12
N PRO A 84 9.94 7.23 -5.36
CA PRO A 84 9.87 8.27 -4.34
C PRO A 84 8.43 8.63 -3.94
N LEU A 85 7.42 8.21 -4.71
CA LEU A 85 6.02 8.43 -4.37
C LEU A 85 5.63 7.70 -3.06
N PHE A 86 6.23 6.55 -2.79
CA PHE A 86 5.89 5.68 -1.66
C PHE A 86 6.78 5.87 -0.43
N GLN A 87 7.47 7.00 -0.27
CA GLN A 87 8.40 7.25 0.86
C GLN A 87 7.82 6.91 2.25
N THR A 88 6.51 7.06 2.42
CA THR A 88 5.80 6.82 3.69
C THR A 88 5.23 5.41 3.81
N VAL A 89 5.26 4.62 2.74
CA VAL A 89 4.81 3.22 2.69
C VAL A 89 6.05 2.34 2.64
N LYS A 90 6.30 1.57 3.70
CA LYS A 90 7.48 0.70 3.78
C LYS A 90 7.31 -0.59 2.98
N ARG A 91 6.14 -1.21 3.09
CA ARG A 91 5.78 -2.45 2.41
C ARG A 91 4.28 -2.71 2.50
N VAL A 92 3.82 -3.62 1.67
CA VAL A 92 2.49 -4.22 1.77
C VAL A 92 2.59 -5.74 1.85
N ALA A 93 1.61 -6.39 2.48
CA ALA A 93 1.47 -7.84 2.50
C ALA A 93 0.00 -8.23 2.52
N PHE A 94 -0.33 -9.35 1.88
CA PHE A 94 -1.67 -9.92 1.92
C PHE A 94 -1.83 -10.82 3.13
N PHE A 95 -3.07 -10.93 3.60
CA PHE A 95 -3.48 -11.89 4.60
C PHE A 95 -4.98 -12.15 4.48
N ASP A 96 -5.43 -13.33 4.89
CA ASP A 96 -6.84 -13.66 5.00
C ASP A 96 -7.39 -13.25 6.36
N LYS A 97 -8.56 -12.60 6.34
CA LYS A 97 -9.33 -12.21 7.52
C LYS A 97 -10.77 -12.63 7.30
N ASN A 98 -11.25 -13.60 8.07
CA ASN A 98 -12.62 -14.13 7.96
C ASN A 98 -13.02 -14.61 6.55
N GLY A 99 -12.08 -15.16 5.78
CA GLY A 99 -12.33 -15.61 4.40
C GLY A 99 -12.28 -14.49 3.35
N GLU A 100 -12.03 -13.25 3.77
CA GLU A 100 -11.80 -12.13 2.87
C GLU A 100 -10.30 -11.79 2.82
N LYS A 101 -9.79 -11.51 1.62
CA LYS A 101 -8.42 -11.06 1.46
C LYS A 101 -8.29 -9.60 1.85
N HIS A 102 -7.30 -9.33 2.69
CA HIS A 102 -6.93 -7.99 3.12
C HIS A 102 -5.46 -7.72 2.82
N ILE A 103 -5.10 -6.45 2.80
CA ILE A 103 -3.72 -5.98 2.75
C ILE A 103 -3.37 -5.29 4.06
N ARG A 104 -2.17 -5.59 4.58
CA ARG A 104 -1.51 -4.78 5.59
C ARG A 104 -0.58 -3.81 4.92
N VAL A 105 -0.68 -2.55 5.30
CA VAL A 105 0.22 -1.48 4.84
C VAL A 105 1.02 -1.01 6.03
N TRP A 106 2.35 -1.12 5.93
CA TRP A 106 3.26 -0.59 6.96
C TRP A 106 3.64 0.83 6.59
N LEU A 107 3.16 1.79 7.36
CA LEU A 107 3.48 3.20 7.21
C LEU A 107 4.66 3.57 8.12
N ARG A 108 5.59 4.37 7.61
CA ARG A 108 6.75 4.88 8.36
C ARG A 108 7.04 6.32 7.95
N GLY A 109 7.63 7.10 8.84
CA GLY A 109 8.00 8.49 8.56
C GLY A 109 6.81 9.43 8.68
N ASP A 110 6.77 10.48 7.85
CA ASP A 110 5.73 11.50 7.97
C ASP A 110 4.40 11.08 7.34
N ILE A 111 3.50 10.55 8.17
CA ILE A 111 2.16 10.11 7.74
C ILE A 111 1.12 11.25 7.70
N ARG A 112 1.48 12.47 8.09
CA ARG A 112 0.52 13.59 8.27
C ARG A 112 -0.12 14.04 6.96
N LYS A 113 0.52 13.75 5.81
CA LYS A 113 -0.02 13.98 4.46
C LYS A 113 -1.27 13.15 4.12
N PHE A 114 -1.54 12.09 4.89
CA PHE A 114 -2.73 11.26 4.72
C PHE A 114 -3.92 11.72 5.57
N LEU A 115 -3.74 12.73 6.43
CA LEU A 115 -4.84 13.29 7.19
C LEU A 115 -5.76 14.10 6.28
N PRO A 116 -7.06 14.23 6.64
CA PRO A 116 -7.96 15.13 5.93
C PRO A 116 -7.43 16.57 5.92
N LYS A 117 -7.60 17.28 4.80
CA LYS A 117 -7.29 18.72 4.74
C LYS A 117 -8.12 19.44 5.81
N GLY A 118 -7.46 20.26 6.64
CA GLY A 118 -8.09 20.94 7.77
C GLY A 118 -7.97 20.21 9.12
N HIS A 119 -7.47 18.97 9.13
CA HIS A 119 -7.14 18.30 10.39
C HIS A 119 -6.00 19.02 11.12
N LYS A 120 -6.06 19.17 12.45
CA LYS A 120 -5.08 19.94 13.25
C LYS A 120 -3.62 19.49 13.11
N TYR A 121 -3.42 18.21 12.77
CA TYR A 121 -2.08 17.64 12.55
C TYR A 121 -1.72 17.47 11.08
N TYR A 122 -2.59 17.87 10.15
CA TYR A 122 -2.33 17.76 8.71
C TYR A 122 -1.08 18.55 8.34
N LYS A 123 -0.21 17.92 7.54
CA LYS A 123 0.91 18.58 6.88
C LYS A 123 0.97 18.08 5.43
N PRO A 124 0.98 19.00 4.45
CA PRO A 124 1.05 18.64 3.03
C PRO A 124 2.36 17.91 2.69
#